data_AF-A0A937YES4-F1
#
_entry.id   AF-A0A937YES4-F1
#
_cell.length_a   1.000
_cell.length_b   1.000
_cell.length_c   1.000
_cell.angle_alpha   90.00
_cell.angle_beta   90.00
_cell.angle_gamma   90.00
#
_symmetry.space_group_name_H-M   'P 1'
#
loop_
_entity.id
_entity.type
_entity.pdbx_description
1 polymer ?
#
loop_
_entity_poly.entity_id
_entity_poly.type
_entity_poly.pdbx_seq_one_letter_code
_entity_poly.pdbx_strand_id
1 'polypeptide(L)' 'MNQHRLAEPTPYENLLGDAIERVFAAGIHDLDAMVRMLNESGPTGPDGKPWTAAGLEAELARLGA' A
#
# COMPACT_ATOMS: atom_id res chain seq x y z
N MET A 1 -10.15 -13.63 26.69
CA MET A 1 -9.30 -12.77 25.85
C MET A 1 -8.64 -13.66 24.82
N ASN A 2 -9.05 -13.59 23.56
CA ASN A 2 -8.35 -14.27 22.48
C ASN A 2 -8.24 -13.28 21.33
N GLN A 3 -7.37 -12.28 21.51
CA GLN A 3 -7.07 -11.34 20.45
C GLN A 3 -6.31 -12.11 19.38
N HIS A 4 -6.93 -12.27 18.21
CA HIS A 4 -6.25 -12.71 17.01
C HIS A 4 -5.08 -11.76 16.80
N ARG A 5 -3.88 -12.22 17.18
CA ARG A 5 -2.64 -11.53 16.87
C ARG A 5 -2.58 -11.49 15.34
N LEU A 6 -2.87 -10.31 14.79
CA LEU A 6 -2.50 -9.94 13.42
C LEU A 6 -1.09 -10.49 13.22
N ALA A 7 -0.90 -11.31 12.18
CA ALA A 7 0.45 -11.77 11.84
C ALA A 7 1.35 -10.53 11.73
N GLU A 8 2.62 -10.65 12.15
CA GLU A 8 3.56 -9.55 11.97
C GLU A 8 3.55 -9.14 10.49
N PRO A 9 3.43 -7.83 10.18
CA PRO A 9 3.41 -7.38 8.80
C PRO A 9 4.65 -7.89 8.08
N THR A 10 4.43 -8.46 6.91
CA THR A 10 5.51 -8.92 6.05
C THR A 10 6.41 -7.74 5.65
N PRO A 11 7.66 -7.98 5.23
CA PRO A 11 8.51 -6.92 4.71
C PRO A 11 7.87 -6.12 3.57
N TYR A 12 7.08 -6.80 2.72
CA TYR A 12 6.30 -6.15 1.66
C TYR A 12 5.26 -5.18 2.22
N GLU A 13 4.47 -5.61 3.22
CA GLU A 13 3.43 -4.79 3.84
C GLU A 13 4.02 -3.58 4.57
N ASN A 14 5.16 -3.72 5.24
CA ASN A 14 5.88 -2.60 5.84
C ASN A 14 6.35 -1.60 4.78
N LEU A 15 6.96 -2.07 3.70
CA LEU A 15 7.42 -1.20 2.60
C LEU A 15 6.27 -0.45 1.93
N LEU A 16 5.14 -1.13 1.73
CA LEU A 16 3.93 -0.52 1.19
C LEU A 16 3.37 0.53 2.15
N GLY A 17 3.29 0.22 3.44
CA GLY A 17 2.87 1.17 4.49
C GLY A 17 3.73 2.43 4.50
N ASP A 18 5.05 2.28 4.57
CA ASP A 18 5.99 3.40 4.56
C ASP A 18 5.87 4.26 3.28
N ALA A 19 5.60 3.63 2.13
CA ALA A 19 5.40 4.35 0.88
C ALA A 19 4.11 5.18 0.93
N ILE A 20 3.00 4.59 1.40
CA ILE A 20 1.71 5.29 1.54
C ILE A 20 1.80 6.43 2.55
N GLU A 21 2.49 6.24 3.68
CA GLU A 21 2.73 7.30 4.66
C GLU A 21 3.47 8.50 4.03
N ARG A 22 4.48 8.23 3.18
CA ARG A 22 5.19 9.28 2.43
C ARG A 22 4.28 10.01 1.44
N VAL A 23 3.37 9.29 0.77
CA VAL A 23 2.39 9.89 -0.14
C VAL A 23 1.51 10.88 0.62
N PHE A 24 0.97 10.48 1.76
CA PHE A 24 0.15 11.37 2.59
C PHE A 24 0.96 12.52 3.22
N ALA A 25 2.20 12.28 3.63
CA ALA A 25 3.09 13.33 4.13
C ALA A 25 3.41 14.39 3.06
N ALA A 26 3.35 14.03 1.77
CA ALA A 26 3.46 14.97 0.65
C ALA A 26 2.15 15.71 0.32
N GLY A 27 1.08 15.50 1.09
CA GLY A 27 -0.24 16.11 0.87
C GLY A 27 -1.03 15.50 -0.29
N ILE A 28 -0.62 14.32 -0.77
CA ILE A 28 -1.31 13.61 -1.86
C ILE A 28 -2.40 12.74 -1.23
N HIS A 29 -3.65 13.04 -1.56
CA HIS A 29 -4.83 12.30 -1.10
C HIS A 29 -5.67 11.73 -2.26
N ASP A 30 -5.28 12.02 -3.50
CA ASP A 30 -5.95 11.55 -4.71
C ASP A 30 -5.39 10.19 -5.14
N LEU A 31 -6.26 9.22 -5.39
CA LEU A 31 -5.87 7.84 -5.67
C LEU A 31 -4.95 7.71 -6.90
N ASP A 32 -5.24 8.47 -7.97
CA ASP A 32 -4.43 8.41 -9.19
C ASP A 32 -3.03 9.01 -8.95
N ALA A 33 -2.96 10.10 -8.18
CA ALA A 33 -1.70 10.69 -7.75
C ALA A 33 -0.91 9.75 -6.79
N MET A 34 -1.59 9.00 -5.92
CA MET A 34 -0.96 7.97 -5.08
C MET A 34 -0.36 6.86 -5.94
N VAL A 35 -1.12 6.31 -6.88
CA VAL A 35 -0.68 5.26 -7.81
C VAL A 35 0.53 5.71 -8.62
N ARG A 36 0.51 6.96 -9.10
CA ARG A 36 1.65 7.55 -9.81
C ARG A 36 2.90 7.59 -8.94
N MET A 37 2.80 8.11 -7.71
CA MET A 37 3.94 8.22 -6.79
C MET A 37 4.50 6.84 -6.41
N LEU A 38 3.63 5.86 -6.16
CA LEU A 38 4.02 4.48 -5.89
C LEU A 38 4.76 3.86 -7.08
N ASN A 39 4.32 4.12 -8.31
CA ASN A 39 5.02 3.63 -9.51
C ASN A 39 6.34 4.36 -9.78
N GLU A 40 6.47 5.62 -9.36
CA GLU A 40 7.69 6.41 -9.55
C GLU A 40 8.77 6.10 -8.50
N SER A 41 8.37 5.80 -7.25
CA SER A 41 9.30 5.75 -6.11
C SER A 41 8.97 4.71 -5.03
N GLY A 42 7.83 4.04 -5.14
CA GLY A 42 7.36 3.03 -4.18
C GLY A 42 7.73 1.60 -4.56
N PRO A 43 7.30 0.61 -3.76
CA PRO A 43 7.44 -0.79 -4.11
C PRO A 43 6.55 -1.13 -5.31
N THR A 44 7.00 -2.08 -6.13
CA THR A 44 6.18 -2.64 -7.19
C THR A 44 4.92 -3.28 -6.60
N GLY A 45 3.80 -3.21 -7.33
CA GLY A 45 2.57 -3.85 -6.94
C GLY A 45 2.67 -5.38 -6.90
N PRO A 46 1.58 -6.05 -6.47
CA PRO A 46 1.52 -7.50 -6.37
C PRO A 46 1.98 -8.18 -7.67
N ASP A 47 2.66 -9.31 -7.52
CA ASP A 47 3.25 -10.10 -8.61
C ASP A 47 4.27 -9.33 -9.48
N GLY A 48 4.85 -8.24 -8.97
CA GLY A 48 5.82 -7.43 -9.69
C GLY A 48 5.21 -6.59 -10.82
N LYS A 49 3.89 -6.32 -10.76
CA LYS A 49 3.20 -5.47 -11.73
C LYS A 49 3.13 -4.02 -11.25
N PRO A 50 3.12 -3.03 -12.17
CA PRO A 50 2.84 -1.65 -11.80
C PRO A 50 1.49 -1.51 -11.10
N TRP A 51 1.39 -0.53 -10.20
CA TRP A 51 0.14 -0.20 -9.54
C TRP A 51 -0.88 0.36 -10.53
N THR A 52 -2.12 -0.09 -10.36
CA THR A 52 -3.33 0.52 -10.92
C THR A 52 -4.22 0.94 -9.75
N ALA A 53 -5.13 1.89 -9.98
CA ALA A 53 -6.09 2.32 -8.96
C ALA A 53 -6.86 1.13 -8.35
N ALA A 54 -7.45 0.29 -9.21
CA ALA A 54 -8.18 -0.90 -8.78
C ALA A 54 -7.29 -1.92 -8.03
N GLY A 55 -6.03 -2.09 -8.44
CA GLY A 55 -5.09 -2.98 -7.76
C GLY A 55 -4.71 -2.47 -6.37
N LEU A 56 -4.51 -1.16 -6.22
CA LEU A 56 -4.22 -0.53 -4.94
C LEU A 56 -5.41 -0.62 -3.98
N GLU A 57 -6.63 -0.34 -4.46
CA GLU A 57 -7.85 -0.50 -3.65
C GLU A 57 -8.05 -1.95 -3.20
N ALA A 58 -7.85 -2.91 -4.10
CA ALA A 58 -7.98 -4.34 -3.78
C ALA A 58 -6.95 -4.78 -2.73
N GLU A 59 -5.70 -4.32 -2.83
CA GLU A 59 -4.67 -4.66 -1.85
C GLU A 59 -4.95 -3.99 -0.50
N LEU A 60 -5.35 -2.73 -0.47
CA LEU A 60 -5.75 -2.05 0.76
C LEU A 60 -6.94 -2.74 1.45
N ALA A 61 -7.93 -3.19 0.67
CA ALA A 61 -9.05 -3.95 1.20
C ALA A 61 -8.60 -5.32 1.75
N ARG A 62 -7.63 -5.99 1.10
CA ARG A 62 -7.04 -7.26 1.58
C ARG A 62 -6.30 -7.08 2.90
N LEU A 63 -5.55 -5.98 3.04
CA LEU A 63 -4.73 -5.69 4.23
C LEU A 63 -5.54 -5.14 5.40
N GLY A 64 -6.68 -4.49 5.12
CA GLY A 64 -7.59 -3.96 6.14
C GLY A 64 -8.64 -4.94 6.65
N ALA A 65 -8.73 -6.16 6.10
CA ALA A 65 -9.68 -7.21 6.47
C ALA A 65 -9.18 -8.07 7.65
#